data_AF-A0AAX2F4X0-F1
#
_entry.id   AF-A0AAX2F4X0-F1
#
_cell.length_a   1.000
_cell.length_b   1.000
_cell.length_c   1.000
_cell.angle_alpha   90.00
_cell.angle_beta   90.00
_cell.angle_gamma   90.00
#
_symmetry.space_group_name_H-M   'P 1'
#
loop_
_entity.id
_entity.type
_entity.pdbx_description
1 polymer ?
#
loop_
_entity_poly.entity_id
_entity_poly.type
_entity_poly.pdbx_seq_one_letter_code
_entity_poly.pdbx_strand_id
1 'polypeptide(L)'
;MTKVAIKNENITSFGGIYHIMDVFSKLGFEKLTESVLGRRRCRGKAFCHGRILGSLFFSYLCCEDCLEEINALTGQFRQRPGALLPGADTVGRGLKELAE
;
A
#
# COMPACT_ATOMS: atom_id res chain seq x y z
N MET A 1 42.00 -5.25 15.80
CA MET A 1 40.53 -5.36 15.79
C MET A 1 40.05 -5.38 14.35
N THR A 2 39.60 -6.55 13.88
CA THR A 2 39.08 -6.70 12.52
C THR A 2 37.63 -6.20 12.51
N LYS A 3 37.39 -5.04 11.91
CA LYS A 3 36.03 -4.49 11.74
C LYS A 3 35.26 -5.41 10.80
N VAL A 4 34.39 -6.25 11.37
CA VAL A 4 33.46 -7.08 10.59
C VAL A 4 32.48 -6.12 9.91
N ALA A 5 32.72 -5.84 8.63
CA ALA A 5 31.74 -5.17 7.79
C ALA A 5 30.62 -6.17 7.52
N ILE A 6 29.53 -6.07 8.28
CA ILE A 6 28.29 -6.78 7.95
C ILE A 6 27.74 -6.12 6.69
N LYS A 7 28.14 -6.65 5.53
CA LYS A 7 27.54 -6.31 4.25
C LYS A 7 26.13 -6.88 4.23
N ASN A 8 25.17 -6.02 4.48
CA ASN A 8 23.76 -6.35 4.47
C ASN A 8 23.22 -6.16 3.05
N GLU A 9 23.58 -7.05 2.14
CA GLU A 9 23.39 -6.84 0.69
C GLU A 9 21.91 -6.92 0.24
N ASN A 10 20.97 -7.26 1.14
CA ASN A 10 19.56 -7.50 0.78
C ASN A 10 18.49 -6.98 1.76
N ILE A 11 18.83 -6.18 2.78
CA ILE A 11 17.78 -5.51 3.57
C ILE A 11 17.36 -4.24 2.84
N THR A 12 16.27 -4.33 2.09
CA THR A 12 15.49 -3.17 1.67
C THR A 12 14.88 -2.52 2.92
N SER A 13 14.97 -1.19 3.02
CA SER A 13 14.33 -0.43 4.10
C SER A 13 12.81 -0.67 4.18
N PHE A 14 12.20 -1.14 3.08
CA PHE A 14 10.78 -1.48 2.98
C PHE A 14 10.48 -2.97 3.23
N GLY A 15 11.47 -3.81 3.55
CA GLY A 15 11.28 -5.25 3.73
C GLY A 15 10.21 -5.59 4.79
N GLY A 16 10.16 -4.83 5.88
CA GLY A 16 9.11 -4.96 6.90
C GLY A 16 7.72 -4.63 6.35
N ILE A 17 7.60 -3.58 5.54
CA ILE A 17 6.33 -3.18 4.94
C ILE A 17 5.87 -4.22 3.91
N TYR A 18 6.78 -4.77 3.10
CA TYR A 18 6.43 -5.86 2.18
C TYR A 18 5.87 -7.09 2.92
N HIS A 19 6.45 -7.43 4.07
CA HIS A 19 5.94 -8.51 4.90
C HIS A 19 4.51 -8.22 5.40
N ILE A 20 4.25 -6.99 5.88
CA ILE A 20 2.91 -6.57 6.31
C ILE A 20 1.93 -6.65 5.12
N MET A 21 2.31 -6.14 3.95
CA MET A 21 1.49 -6.22 2.73
C MET A 21 1.15 -7.67 2.35
N ASP A 22 2.08 -8.61 2.51
CA ASP A 22 1.86 -10.03 2.26
C ASP A 22 0.88 -10.65 3.27
N VAL A 23 1.03 -10.32 4.56
CA VAL A 23 0.12 -10.80 5.61
C VAL A 23 -1.30 -10.33 5.33
N PHE A 24 -1.51 -9.03 5.05
CA PHE A 24 -2.83 -8.49 4.74
C PHE A 24 -3.43 -9.10 3.46
N SER A 25 -2.61 -9.33 2.44
CA SER A 25 -3.04 -10.02 1.22
C SER A 25 -3.52 -11.46 1.52
N LYS A 26 -2.75 -12.21 2.30
CA LYS A 26 -3.08 -13.59 2.70
C LYS A 26 -4.34 -13.69 3.58
N LEU A 27 -4.56 -12.70 4.44
CA LEU A 27 -5.76 -12.59 5.27
C LEU A 27 -7.00 -12.18 4.47
N GLY A 28 -6.88 -11.95 3.16
CA GLY A 28 -7.99 -11.59 2.30
C GLY A 28 -8.52 -10.19 2.59
N PHE A 29 -7.65 -9.25 2.96
CA PHE A 29 -8.02 -7.88 3.31
C PHE A 29 -8.94 -7.23 2.27
N GLU A 30 -8.63 -7.37 0.98
CA GLU A 30 -9.47 -6.82 -0.09
C GLU A 30 -10.90 -7.39 -0.08
N LYS A 31 -11.05 -8.69 0.15
CA LYS A 31 -12.36 -9.35 0.25
C LYS A 31 -13.10 -8.89 1.50
N LEU A 32 -12.41 -8.74 2.63
CA LEU A 32 -12.99 -8.24 3.87
C LEU A 32 -13.52 -6.81 3.67
N THR A 33 -12.70 -5.92 3.11
CA THR A 33 -13.12 -4.54 2.83
C THR A 33 -14.30 -4.50 1.86
N GLU A 34 -14.29 -5.32 0.81
CA GLU A 34 -15.41 -5.40 -0.14
C GLU A 34 -16.69 -5.95 0.53
N SER A 35 -16.57 -6.86 1.50
CA SER A 35 -17.73 -7.37 2.24
C SER A 35 -18.36 -6.32 3.18
N VAL A 36 -17.55 -5.41 3.73
CA VAL A 36 -17.99 -4.39 4.69
C VAL A 36 -18.46 -3.11 3.99
N LEU A 37 -17.68 -2.61 3.03
CA LEU A 37 -17.95 -1.35 2.31
C LEU A 37 -18.70 -1.56 0.99
N GLY A 38 -18.95 -2.81 0.62
CA GLY A 38 -19.48 -3.15 -0.68
C GLY A 38 -18.46 -2.99 -1.80
N ARG A 39 -18.86 -3.46 -2.98
CA ARG A 39 -18.06 -3.32 -4.19
C ARG A 39 -18.14 -1.87 -4.67
N ARG A 40 -16.97 -1.22 -4.74
CA ARG A 40 -16.85 0.11 -5.35
C ARG A 40 -17.42 0.07 -6.77
N ARG A 41 -18.15 1.11 -7.19
CA ARG A 41 -18.64 1.27 -8.57
C ARG A 41 -17.47 1.50 -9.53
N CYS A 42 -16.72 0.44 -9.82
CA CYS A 42 -15.56 0.48 -10.69
C CYS A 42 -16.00 0.22 -12.13
N ARG A 43 -16.04 1.26 -12.97
CA ARG A 43 -16.04 1.11 -14.43
C ARG A 43 -14.60 0.82 -14.88
N GLY A 44 -14.26 -0.44 -15.12
CA GLY A 44 -12.96 -0.83 -15.69
C GLY A 44 -11.79 -0.83 -14.69
N LYS A 45 -10.69 -0.12 -15.00
CA LYS A 45 -9.37 -0.15 -14.31
C LYS A 45 -9.33 0.47 -12.90
N ALA A 46 -10.47 0.69 -12.25
CA ALA A 46 -10.52 1.38 -10.96
C ALA A 46 -10.18 0.42 -9.79
N PHE A 47 -9.42 0.94 -8.82
CA PHE A 47 -9.03 0.21 -7.62
C PHE A 47 -10.20 -0.01 -6.66
N CYS A 48 -10.28 -1.19 -6.05
CA CYS A 48 -11.24 -1.50 -4.98
C CYS A 48 -10.96 -0.71 -3.69
N HIS A 49 -11.96 -0.56 -2.82
CA HIS A 49 -11.79 0.09 -1.52
C HIS A 49 -10.63 -0.51 -0.70
N GLY A 50 -10.46 -1.84 -0.69
CA GLY A 50 -9.35 -2.49 0.00
C GLY A 50 -7.97 -2.09 -0.52
N ARG A 51 -7.82 -1.84 -1.82
CA ARG A 51 -6.56 -1.33 -2.41
C ARG A 51 -6.30 0.12 -2.01
N ILE A 52 -7.36 0.93 -1.93
CA ILE A 52 -7.29 2.35 -1.57
C ILE A 52 -6.90 2.50 -0.09
N LEU A 53 -7.62 1.81 0.79
CA LEU A 53 -7.33 1.78 2.22
C LEU A 53 -5.97 1.14 2.51
N GLY A 54 -5.64 0.04 1.83
CA GLY A 54 -4.34 -0.60 1.96
C GLY A 54 -3.21 0.34 1.56
N SER A 55 -3.34 1.05 0.44
CA SER A 55 -2.34 2.04 0.03
C SER A 55 -2.17 3.15 1.06
N LEU A 56 -3.27 3.70 1.58
CA LEU A 56 -3.23 4.72 2.61
C LEU A 56 -2.53 4.20 3.88
N PHE A 57 -2.89 3.00 4.33
CA PHE A 57 -2.34 2.36 5.52
C PHE A 57 -0.84 2.06 5.37
N PHE A 58 -0.41 1.46 4.26
CA PHE A 58 1.01 1.18 4.03
C PHE A 58 1.81 2.47 3.90
N SER A 59 1.24 3.51 3.30
CA SER A 59 1.89 4.82 3.21
C SER A 59 2.03 5.46 4.59
N TYR A 60 0.99 5.38 5.42
CA TYR A 60 1.02 5.85 6.82
C TYR A 60 2.08 5.11 7.66
N LEU A 61 2.30 3.82 7.42
CA LEU A 61 3.38 3.08 8.09
C LEU A 61 4.79 3.51 7.64
N CYS A 62 4.91 4.21 6.50
CA CYS A 62 6.18 4.68 5.95
C CYS A 62 6.44 6.18 6.16
N CYS A 63 5.39 6.97 6.35
CA CYS A 63 5.38 8.42 6.18
C CYS A 63 4.57 9.09 7.29
N GLU A 64 4.98 10.31 7.64
CA GLU A 64 4.25 11.22 8.51
C GLU A 64 3.31 12.11 7.65
N ASP A 65 2.00 11.86 7.78
CA ASP A 65 0.85 12.75 7.58
C ASP A 65 0.40 13.27 6.18
N CYS A 66 1.12 13.12 5.07
CA CYS A 66 0.69 13.69 3.77
C CYS A 66 0.31 12.68 2.66
N LEU A 67 -0.86 12.86 2.03
CA LEU A 67 -1.32 12.05 0.87
C LEU A 67 -0.40 12.14 -0.35
N GLU A 68 0.30 13.27 -0.53
CA GLU A 68 1.21 13.49 -1.66
C GLU A 68 2.40 12.52 -1.63
N GLU A 69 2.78 12.06 -0.43
CA GLU A 69 3.88 11.13 -0.23
C GLU A 69 3.58 9.72 -0.75
N ILE A 70 2.30 9.37 -0.94
CA ILE A 70 1.89 8.12 -1.59
C ILE A 70 2.55 7.99 -2.96
N ASN A 71 2.67 9.08 -3.72
CA ASN A 71 3.30 9.06 -5.04
C ASN A 71 4.81 8.82 -4.94
N ALA A 72 5.48 9.38 -3.91
CA ALA A 72 6.90 9.16 -3.66
C ALA A 72 7.19 7.70 -3.28
N LEU A 73 6.29 7.10 -2.49
CA LEU A 73 6.39 5.71 -2.04
C LEU A 73 5.94 4.69 -3.10
N THR A 74 5.11 5.08 -4.06
CA THR A 74 4.60 4.20 -5.12
C THR A 74 5.75 3.53 -5.89
N GLY A 75 6.86 4.23 -6.11
CA GLY A 75 8.04 3.67 -6.77
C GLY A 75 8.69 2.53 -5.97
N GLN A 76 8.75 2.67 -4.64
CA GLN A 76 9.27 1.64 -3.74
C GLN A 76 8.32 0.46 -3.68
N PHE A 77 7.03 0.70 -3.47
CA PHE A 77 6.03 -0.38 -3.44
C PHE A 77 5.99 -1.20 -4.72
N ARG A 78 6.25 -0.60 -5.88
CA ARG A 78 6.35 -1.32 -7.17
C ARG A 78 7.53 -2.29 -7.25
N GLN A 79 8.55 -2.16 -6.39
CA GLN A 79 9.62 -3.14 -6.32
C GLN A 79 9.14 -4.48 -5.74
N ARG A 80 8.01 -4.50 -5.01
CA ARG A 80 7.36 -5.75 -4.60
C ARG A 80 6.63 -6.36 -5.80
N PRO A 81 6.93 -7.61 -6.18
CA PRO A 81 6.22 -8.30 -7.25
C PRO A 81 4.71 -8.35 -7.01
N GLY A 82 3.92 -7.99 -8.02
CA GLY A 82 2.44 -7.98 -7.92
C GLY A 82 1.85 -6.83 -7.10
N ALA A 83 2.66 -5.90 -6.61
CA ALA A 83 2.15 -4.68 -5.97
C ALA A 83 1.65 -3.68 -7.02
N LEU A 84 0.35 -3.38 -6.94
CA LEU A 84 -0.35 -2.42 -7.79
C LEU A 84 -1.11 -1.44 -6.91
N LEU A 85 -0.43 -0.44 -6.36
CA LEU A 85 -1.07 0.51 -5.46
C LEU A 85 -1.58 1.74 -6.23
N PRO A 86 -2.74 2.30 -5.83
CA PRO A 86 -3.22 3.58 -6.34
C PRO A 86 -2.29 4.73 -5.94
N GLY A 87 -2.15 5.72 -6.81
CA GLY A 87 -1.50 6.99 -6.47
C GLY A 87 -2.41 7.91 -5.65
N ALA A 88 -1.84 9.00 -5.14
CA ALA A 88 -2.49 9.95 -4.23
C ALA A 88 -3.86 10.44 -4.74
N ASP A 89 -3.94 10.84 -6.01
CA ASP A 89 -5.17 11.32 -6.65
C ASP A 89 -6.28 10.26 -6.68
N THR A 90 -5.92 8.99 -6.89
CA THR A 90 -6.89 7.90 -6.85
C THR A 90 -7.33 7.56 -5.44
N VAL A 91 -6.41 7.65 -4.47
CA VAL A 91 -6.74 7.49 -3.04
C VAL A 91 -7.68 8.59 -2.58
N GLY A 92 -7.38 9.85 -2.89
CA GLY A 92 -8.22 11.00 -2.53
C GLY A 92 -9.64 10.89 -3.08
N ARG A 93 -9.79 10.50 -4.35
CA ARG A 93 -11.13 10.25 -4.93
C ARG A 93 -11.86 9.10 -4.23
N GLY A 94 -11.18 8.01 -3.94
CA GLY A 94 -11.77 6.87 -3.23
C GLY A 94 -12.22 7.20 -1.81
N LEU A 95 -11.45 8.04 -1.10
CA LEU A 95 -11.85 8.52 0.23
C LEU A 95 -13.05 9.47 0.16
N LYS A 96 -13.11 10.34 -0.85
CA LYS A 96 -14.26 11.22 -1.06
C LYS A 96 -15.55 10.41 -1.28
N GLU A 97 -15.49 9.36 -2.09
CA GLU A 97 -16.64 8.46 -2.34
C GLU A 97 -17.13 7.73 -1.08
N LEU A 98 -16.28 7.54 -0.07
CA LEU A 98 -16.65 6.89 1.19
C LEU A 98 -17.24 7.87 2.22
N ALA A 99 -17.00 9.17 2.05
CA ALA A 99 -17.53 10.21 2.93
C ALA A 99 -18.92 10.70 2.51
N GLU A 100 -19.38 10.30 1.32
CA GLU A 100 -20.71 10.58 0.74
C GLU A 100 -21.71 9.46 1.10
#